data_AF-A0A7S3F104-F1
#
_entry.id   AF-A0A7S3F104-F1
#
_cell.length_a   1.000
_cell.length_b   1.000
_cell.length_c   1.000
_cell.angle_alpha   90.00
_cell.angle_beta   90.00
_cell.angle_gamma   90.00
#
_symmetry.space_group_name_H-M   'P 1'
#
loop_
_entity.id
_entity.type
_entity.pdbx_description
1 polymer ?
#
loop_
_entity_poly.entity_id
_entity_poly.type
_entity_poly.pdbx_seq_one_letter_code
_entity_poly.pdbx_strand_id
1 'polypeptide(L)'
;GEPIDAARVAAATQRHALYDRNGDMHYDLISAVHKSLRGGSADAALYYVARMLTAGENPRYVTRRLIRFASEDIGLADPVALTQAVAADQSVAAIGMPEAGVVIAQCVIYLALAPKSCAVYRAYNQAVKACKELPHAAVPLQIRNAPTAMMKHLGYSSGYVYNPANGYVRGSDGDYLPVELAGTSFFDPFDCEEGSTLRFCEGAGRVQGSGSGEHAVESGRTRDGVPH
;
A
#
# COMPACT_ATOMS: atom_id res chain seq x y z
N GLY A 1 -43.06 7.26 -11.48
CA GLY A 1 -41.94 7.05 -12.41
C GLY A 1 -42.44 7.31 -13.81
N GLU A 2 -41.70 8.08 -14.60
CA GLU A 2 -42.07 8.33 -16.00
C GLU A 2 -41.99 7.06 -16.85
N PRO A 3 -42.80 6.94 -17.93
CA PRO A 3 -42.82 5.75 -18.78
C PRO A 3 -41.49 5.55 -19.51
N ILE A 4 -41.10 4.28 -19.69
CA ILE A 4 -39.97 3.90 -20.56
C ILE A 4 -40.49 3.92 -22.01
N ASP A 5 -39.98 4.83 -22.83
CA ASP A 5 -40.29 4.89 -24.26
C ASP A 5 -39.20 4.24 -25.13
N ALA A 6 -39.53 3.95 -26.38
CA ALA A 6 -38.62 3.32 -27.33
C ALA A 6 -37.37 4.16 -27.64
N ALA A 7 -37.45 5.49 -27.50
CA ALA A 7 -36.32 6.39 -27.71
C ALA A 7 -35.29 6.28 -26.58
N ARG A 8 -35.74 6.12 -25.33
CA ARG A 8 -34.87 5.86 -24.16
C ARG A 8 -34.22 4.49 -24.24
N VAL A 9 -34.94 3.48 -24.71
CA VAL A 9 -34.36 2.15 -24.97
C VAL A 9 -33.30 2.24 -26.06
N ALA A 10 -33.60 2.86 -27.21
CA ALA A 10 -32.63 3.03 -28.29
C ALA A 10 -31.38 3.83 -27.86
N ALA A 11 -31.56 4.92 -27.10
CA ALA A 11 -30.45 5.71 -26.56
C ALA A 11 -29.63 4.94 -25.51
N ALA A 12 -30.24 4.06 -24.72
CA ALA A 12 -29.50 3.17 -23.82
C ALA A 12 -28.70 2.13 -24.61
N THR A 13 -29.30 1.48 -25.60
CA THR A 13 -28.62 0.50 -26.46
C THR A 13 -27.47 1.11 -27.26
N GLN A 14 -27.64 2.32 -27.80
CA GLN A 14 -26.60 3.02 -28.55
C GLN A 14 -25.43 3.45 -27.63
N ARG A 15 -25.71 3.87 -26.40
CA ARG A 15 -24.66 4.17 -25.39
C ARG A 15 -23.87 2.92 -25.01
N HIS A 16 -24.56 1.79 -24.81
CA HIS A 16 -23.91 0.50 -24.58
C HIS A 16 -23.06 0.03 -25.78
N ALA A 17 -23.47 0.32 -27.01
CA ALA A 17 -22.71 -0.04 -28.20
C ALA A 17 -21.43 0.80 -28.39
N LEU A 18 -21.43 2.07 -27.96
CA LEU A 18 -20.23 2.93 -27.95
C LEU A 18 -19.29 2.61 -26.79
N TYR A 19 -19.82 2.01 -25.73
CA TYR A 19 -19.06 1.54 -24.58
C TYR A 19 -18.74 0.05 -24.74
N ASP A 20 -17.73 -0.23 -25.54
CA ASP A 20 -17.22 -1.60 -25.60
C ASP A 20 -16.52 -1.95 -24.28
N ARG A 21 -17.18 -2.77 -23.44
CA ARG A 21 -16.58 -3.33 -22.22
C ARG A 21 -15.35 -4.21 -22.52
N ASN A 22 -15.20 -4.67 -23.76
CA ASN A 22 -14.03 -5.42 -24.24
C ASN A 22 -13.02 -4.53 -24.99
N GLY A 23 -13.27 -3.21 -25.06
CA GLY A 23 -12.46 -2.26 -25.82
C GLY A 23 -11.54 -1.38 -24.96
N ASP A 24 -10.58 -0.74 -25.63
CA ASP A 24 -9.58 0.16 -25.04
C ASP A 24 -10.20 1.31 -24.22
N MET A 25 -11.40 1.77 -24.61
CA MET A 25 -12.11 2.88 -23.95
C MET A 25 -12.43 2.63 -22.48
N HIS A 26 -12.72 1.38 -22.09
CA HIS A 26 -12.94 1.02 -20.68
C HIS A 26 -11.66 1.24 -19.86
N TYR A 27 -10.53 0.78 -20.38
CA TYR A 27 -9.22 0.90 -19.75
C TYR A 27 -8.74 2.36 -19.72
N ASP A 28 -8.99 3.12 -20.78
CA ASP A 28 -8.66 4.54 -20.84
C ASP A 28 -9.43 5.34 -19.80
N LEU A 29 -10.74 5.10 -19.66
CA LEU A 29 -11.56 5.82 -18.69
C LEU A 29 -11.17 5.50 -17.24
N ILE A 30 -10.97 4.22 -16.89
CA ILE A 30 -10.57 3.90 -15.52
C ILE A 30 -9.14 4.38 -15.20
N SER A 31 -8.26 4.39 -16.21
CA SER A 31 -6.92 4.95 -16.12
C SER A 31 -6.97 6.46 -15.90
N ALA A 32 -7.88 7.16 -16.57
CA ALA A 32 -8.13 8.58 -16.37
C ALA A 32 -8.66 8.87 -14.97
N VAL A 33 -9.66 8.10 -14.48
CA VAL A 33 -10.14 8.20 -13.07
C VAL A 33 -8.96 8.10 -12.10
N HIS A 34 -8.15 7.07 -12.24
CA HIS A 34 -7.06 6.79 -11.32
C HIS A 34 -5.97 7.88 -11.35
N LYS A 35 -5.63 8.40 -12.53
CA LYS A 35 -4.69 9.52 -12.68
C LYS A 35 -5.27 10.83 -12.13
N SER A 36 -6.54 11.11 -12.35
CA SER A 36 -7.22 12.30 -11.81
C SER A 36 -7.26 12.29 -10.28
N LEU A 37 -7.58 11.14 -9.68
CA LEU A 37 -7.52 10.96 -8.23
C LEU A 37 -6.10 11.20 -7.69
N ARG A 38 -5.09 10.59 -8.32
CA ARG A 38 -3.67 10.78 -7.94
C ARG A 38 -3.24 12.25 -8.04
N GLY A 39 -3.68 12.93 -9.09
CA GLY A 39 -3.40 14.36 -9.31
C GLY A 39 -4.27 15.31 -8.49
N GLY A 40 -5.13 14.82 -7.61
CA GLY A 40 -5.98 15.64 -6.75
C GLY A 40 -7.15 16.36 -7.45
N SER A 41 -7.46 16.00 -8.70
CA SER A 41 -8.53 16.63 -9.47
C SER A 41 -9.87 15.93 -9.23
N ALA A 42 -10.63 16.42 -8.26
CA ALA A 42 -11.95 15.88 -7.91
C ALA A 42 -12.94 15.97 -9.09
N ASP A 43 -12.98 17.12 -9.78
CA ASP A 43 -13.89 17.34 -10.91
C ASP A 43 -13.61 16.38 -12.08
N ALA A 44 -12.34 16.20 -12.44
CA ALA A 44 -11.97 15.30 -13.52
C ALA A 44 -12.27 13.83 -13.16
N ALA A 45 -11.94 13.42 -11.92
CA ALA A 45 -12.23 12.07 -11.45
C ALA A 45 -13.73 11.79 -11.45
N LEU A 46 -14.53 12.74 -10.96
CA LEU A 46 -16.00 12.64 -10.95
C LEU A 46 -16.56 12.55 -12.37
N TYR A 47 -16.07 13.37 -13.30
CA TYR A 47 -16.50 13.34 -14.69
C TYR A 47 -16.23 11.98 -15.34
N TYR A 48 -15.02 11.42 -15.19
CA TYR A 48 -14.69 10.12 -15.78
C TYR A 48 -15.49 8.98 -15.15
N VAL A 49 -15.72 9.00 -13.83
CA VAL A 49 -16.61 8.03 -13.17
C VAL A 49 -18.04 8.16 -13.70
N ALA A 50 -18.59 9.37 -13.79
CA ALA A 50 -19.93 9.60 -14.32
C ALA A 50 -20.04 9.11 -15.78
N ARG A 51 -19.01 9.33 -16.60
CA ARG A 51 -18.93 8.77 -17.95
C ARG A 51 -18.97 7.24 -17.96
N MET A 52 -18.20 6.58 -17.09
CA MET A 52 -18.23 5.12 -16.98
C MET A 52 -19.63 4.62 -16.58
N LEU A 53 -20.22 5.20 -15.53
CA LEU A 53 -21.52 4.76 -15.01
C LEU A 53 -22.66 5.00 -16.02
N THR A 54 -22.68 6.16 -16.69
CA THR A 54 -23.70 6.48 -17.70
C THR A 54 -23.55 5.68 -18.99
N ALA A 55 -22.35 5.19 -19.27
CA ALA A 55 -22.06 4.25 -20.35
C ALA A 55 -22.36 2.79 -19.98
N GLY A 56 -22.81 2.54 -18.74
CA GLY A 56 -23.22 1.23 -18.28
C GLY A 56 -22.07 0.37 -17.76
N GLU A 57 -20.96 0.96 -17.29
CA GLU A 57 -19.95 0.23 -16.53
C GLU A 57 -20.57 -0.43 -15.30
N ASN A 58 -20.01 -1.57 -14.88
CA ASN A 58 -20.38 -2.17 -13.62
C ASN A 58 -19.96 -1.24 -12.45
N PRO A 59 -20.89 -0.72 -11.63
CA PRO A 59 -20.54 0.17 -10.52
C PRO A 59 -19.56 -0.46 -9.52
N ARG A 60 -19.64 -1.79 -9.34
CA ARG A 60 -18.71 -2.52 -8.49
C ARG A 60 -17.30 -2.61 -9.08
N TYR A 61 -17.14 -2.48 -10.39
CA TYR A 61 -15.82 -2.36 -11.00
C TYR A 61 -15.16 -1.04 -10.58
N VAL A 62 -15.91 0.07 -10.62
CA VAL A 62 -15.44 1.39 -10.19
C VAL A 62 -15.04 1.35 -8.71
N THR A 63 -15.92 0.90 -7.81
CA THR A 63 -15.62 0.86 -6.37
C THR A 63 -14.44 -0.04 -6.02
N ARG A 64 -14.24 -1.18 -6.69
CA ARG A 64 -13.01 -1.99 -6.52
C ARG A 64 -11.74 -1.21 -6.87
N ARG A 65 -11.80 -0.36 -7.88
CA ARG A 65 -10.66 0.50 -8.27
C ARG A 65 -10.45 1.65 -7.29
N LEU A 66 -11.51 2.17 -6.67
CA LEU A 66 -11.42 3.13 -5.56
C LEU A 66 -10.81 2.50 -4.30
N ILE A 67 -11.21 1.28 -3.94
CA ILE A 67 -10.60 0.50 -2.84
C ILE A 67 -9.11 0.31 -3.08
N ARG A 68 -8.73 -0.07 -4.31
CA ARG A 68 -7.33 -0.22 -4.67
C ARG A 68 -6.57 1.10 -4.54
N PHE A 69 -7.12 2.20 -5.06
CA PHE A 69 -6.54 3.53 -4.97
C PHE A 69 -6.33 3.98 -3.51
N ALA A 70 -7.30 3.74 -2.64
CA ALA A 70 -7.23 4.10 -1.23
C ALA A 70 -6.02 3.50 -0.51
N SER A 71 -5.60 2.27 -0.85
CA SER A 71 -4.39 1.66 -0.27
C SER A 71 -3.11 1.96 -1.06
N GLU A 72 -3.21 2.23 -2.37
CA GLU A 72 -2.06 2.41 -3.25
C GLU A 72 -1.49 3.83 -3.22
N ASP A 73 -2.37 4.83 -3.24
CA ASP A 73 -2.03 6.24 -3.46
C ASP A 73 -2.35 7.15 -2.27
N ILE A 74 -3.07 6.66 -1.27
CA ILE A 74 -3.34 7.37 0.00
C ILE A 74 -2.70 6.62 1.18
N GLY A 75 -2.99 5.33 1.32
CA GLY A 75 -2.34 4.46 2.29
C GLY A 75 -2.48 4.98 3.73
N LEU A 76 -1.35 5.14 4.41
CA LEU A 76 -1.32 5.62 5.80
C LEU A 76 -1.38 7.16 5.92
N ALA A 77 -1.30 7.91 4.82
CA ALA A 77 -1.47 9.37 4.88
C ALA A 77 -2.87 9.77 5.35
N ASP A 78 -3.87 8.94 5.04
CA ASP A 78 -5.22 8.96 5.59
C ASP A 78 -5.80 7.51 5.63
N PRO A 79 -5.69 6.80 6.77
CA PRO A 79 -6.17 5.43 6.89
C PRO A 79 -7.69 5.27 6.73
N VAL A 80 -8.48 6.35 6.89
CA VAL A 80 -9.95 6.29 6.77
C VAL A 80 -10.38 6.13 5.31
N ALA A 81 -9.52 6.49 4.34
CA ALA A 81 -9.79 6.36 2.91
C ALA A 81 -10.21 4.93 2.49
N LEU A 82 -9.52 3.90 3.01
CA LEU A 82 -9.87 2.52 2.70
C LEU A 82 -11.27 2.17 3.24
N THR A 83 -11.59 2.65 4.44
CA THR A 83 -12.90 2.43 5.07
C THR A 83 -14.02 3.09 4.25
N GLN A 84 -13.81 4.33 3.80
CA GLN A 84 -14.76 5.05 2.93
C GLN A 84 -14.99 4.30 1.62
N ALA A 85 -13.93 3.82 0.97
CA ALA A 85 -14.03 3.08 -0.28
C ALA A 85 -14.74 1.73 -0.13
N VAL A 86 -14.49 1.01 0.97
CA VAL A 86 -15.20 -0.25 1.28
C VAL A 86 -16.68 0.01 1.57
N ALA A 87 -17.00 1.04 2.35
CA ALA A 87 -18.38 1.44 2.62
C ALA A 87 -19.11 1.82 1.32
N ALA A 88 -18.43 2.45 0.37
CA ALA A 88 -18.99 2.75 -0.94
C ALA A 88 -19.31 1.47 -1.75
N ASP A 89 -18.41 0.47 -1.78
CA ASP A 89 -18.71 -0.83 -2.45
C ASP A 89 -19.88 -1.56 -1.81
N GLN A 90 -19.93 -1.59 -0.47
CA GLN A 90 -21.03 -2.20 0.28
C GLN A 90 -22.35 -1.48 0.00
N SER A 91 -22.34 -0.15 -0.04
CA SER A 91 -23.53 0.65 -0.35
C SER A 91 -24.01 0.38 -1.77
N VAL A 92 -23.10 0.30 -2.76
CA VAL A 92 -23.46 -0.08 -4.13
C VAL A 92 -24.19 -1.43 -4.16
N ALA A 93 -23.73 -2.41 -3.38
CA ALA A 93 -24.38 -3.71 -3.28
C ALA A 93 -25.74 -3.64 -2.56
N ALA A 94 -25.87 -2.78 -1.55
CA ALA A 94 -27.05 -2.69 -0.69
C ALA A 94 -28.21 -1.89 -1.34
N ILE A 95 -27.92 -0.74 -1.96
CA ILE A 95 -28.96 0.16 -2.49
C ILE A 95 -29.05 0.17 -4.01
N GLY A 96 -28.03 -0.30 -4.73
CA GLY A 96 -28.03 -0.36 -6.19
C GLY A 96 -27.98 1.00 -6.90
N MET A 97 -28.02 0.98 -8.24
CA MET A 97 -28.10 2.18 -9.08
C MET A 97 -29.57 2.50 -9.41
N PRO A 98 -29.94 3.78 -9.57
CA PRO A 98 -29.07 4.97 -9.63
C PRO A 98 -28.65 5.59 -8.29
N GLU A 99 -29.28 5.23 -7.18
CA GLU A 99 -29.11 5.88 -5.87
C GLU A 99 -27.66 5.81 -5.36
N ALA A 100 -26.96 4.70 -5.60
CA ALA A 100 -25.54 4.55 -5.24
C ALA A 100 -24.59 5.48 -6.01
N GLY A 101 -25.05 6.14 -7.09
CA GLY A 101 -24.22 7.08 -7.86
C GLY A 101 -23.67 8.22 -7.00
N VAL A 102 -24.48 8.73 -6.06
CA VAL A 102 -24.06 9.79 -5.12
C VAL A 102 -23.06 9.26 -4.09
N VAL A 103 -23.21 8.01 -3.65
CA VAL A 103 -22.26 7.37 -2.73
C VAL A 103 -20.88 7.21 -3.39
N ILE A 104 -20.86 6.76 -4.65
CA ILE A 104 -19.62 6.67 -5.43
C ILE A 104 -19.02 8.07 -5.60
N ALA A 105 -19.82 9.07 -5.96
CA ALA A 105 -19.35 10.45 -6.13
C ALA A 105 -18.71 11.01 -4.85
N GLN A 106 -19.35 10.81 -3.69
CA GLN A 106 -18.80 11.21 -2.39
C GLN A 106 -17.43 10.56 -2.13
N CYS A 107 -17.31 9.26 -2.38
CA CYS A 107 -16.04 8.54 -2.22
C CYS A 107 -14.97 9.05 -3.19
N VAL A 108 -15.31 9.29 -4.45
CA VAL A 108 -14.37 9.82 -5.46
C VAL A 108 -13.81 11.18 -5.04
N ILE A 109 -14.67 12.10 -4.60
CA ILE A 109 -14.26 13.44 -4.15
C ILE A 109 -13.37 13.32 -2.92
N TYR A 110 -13.74 12.48 -1.95
CA TYR A 110 -12.92 12.21 -0.78
C TYR A 110 -11.51 11.75 -1.16
N LEU A 111 -11.41 10.72 -2.00
CA LEU A 111 -10.12 10.14 -2.40
C LEU A 111 -9.27 11.12 -3.24
N ALA A 112 -9.92 11.98 -4.03
CA ALA A 112 -9.21 13.03 -4.76
C ALA A 112 -8.56 14.04 -3.82
N LEU A 113 -9.26 14.45 -2.76
CA LEU A 113 -8.79 15.49 -1.83
C LEU A 113 -7.94 14.95 -0.66
N ALA A 114 -7.98 13.65 -0.39
CA ALA A 114 -7.20 13.02 0.67
C ALA A 114 -5.68 13.19 0.42
N PRO A 115 -4.85 13.31 1.47
CA PRO A 115 -3.39 13.39 1.31
C PRO A 115 -2.84 12.13 0.66
N LYS A 116 -1.87 12.27 -0.24
CA LYS A 116 -1.30 11.14 -0.99
C LYS A 116 -0.07 10.55 -0.31
N SER A 117 0.04 9.23 -0.38
CA SER A 117 1.25 8.47 -0.04
C SER A 117 1.22 7.12 -0.73
N CYS A 118 2.35 6.75 -1.33
CA CYS A 118 2.55 5.42 -1.89
C CYS A 118 3.56 4.59 -1.07
N ALA A 119 3.88 5.03 0.16
CA ALA A 119 4.84 4.38 1.05
C ALA A 119 4.50 2.91 1.30
N VAL A 120 3.23 2.61 1.61
CA VAL A 120 2.75 1.23 1.84
C VAL A 120 2.87 0.39 0.57
N TYR A 121 2.48 0.95 -0.58
CA TYR A 121 2.54 0.26 -1.86
C TYR A 121 3.98 -0.08 -2.27
N ARG A 122 4.89 0.90 -2.14
CA ARG A 122 6.31 0.69 -2.41
C ARG A 122 6.93 -0.31 -1.44
N ALA A 123 6.64 -0.20 -0.14
CA ALA A 123 7.13 -1.13 0.87
C ALA A 123 6.74 -2.57 0.58
N TYR A 124 5.46 -2.81 0.24
CA TYR A 124 4.99 -4.14 -0.11
C TYR A 124 5.70 -4.69 -1.35
N ASN A 125 5.85 -3.87 -2.41
CA ASN A 125 6.53 -4.31 -3.63
C ASN A 125 8.02 -4.60 -3.42
N GLN A 126 8.69 -3.84 -2.56
CA GLN A 126 10.08 -4.11 -2.19
C GLN A 126 10.19 -5.42 -1.39
N ALA A 127 9.30 -5.67 -0.44
CA ALA A 127 9.26 -6.94 0.29
C ALA A 127 8.99 -8.12 -0.65
N VAL A 128 8.02 -8.00 -1.57
CA VAL A 128 7.75 -9.03 -2.60
C VAL A 128 8.98 -9.28 -3.48
N LYS A 129 9.72 -8.23 -3.84
CA LYS A 129 10.98 -8.38 -4.59
C LYS A 129 12.02 -9.15 -3.77
N ALA A 130 12.22 -8.79 -2.50
CA ALA A 130 13.15 -9.49 -1.61
C ALA A 130 12.80 -10.98 -1.45
N CYS A 131 11.51 -11.32 -1.33
CA CYS A 131 11.07 -12.72 -1.28
C CYS A 131 11.41 -13.51 -2.55
N LYS A 132 11.40 -12.86 -3.72
CA LYS A 132 11.79 -13.49 -4.99
C LYS A 132 13.30 -13.67 -5.11
N GLU A 133 14.08 -12.74 -4.56
CA GLU A 133 15.54 -12.79 -4.56
C GLU A 133 16.07 -13.79 -3.52
N LEU A 134 15.37 -13.96 -2.40
CA LEU A 134 15.74 -14.83 -1.28
C LEU A 134 14.65 -15.84 -0.93
N PRO A 135 14.28 -16.77 -1.83
CA PRO A 135 13.16 -17.69 -1.65
C PRO A 135 13.35 -18.71 -0.51
N HIS A 136 14.59 -18.90 -0.06
CA HIS A 136 14.97 -19.87 0.97
C HIS A 136 15.53 -19.22 2.25
N ALA A 137 15.44 -17.89 2.36
CA ALA A 137 15.86 -17.19 3.57
C ALA A 137 15.10 -17.74 4.78
N ALA A 138 15.88 -18.16 5.78
CA ALA A 138 15.32 -18.86 6.92
C ALA A 138 14.71 -17.87 7.92
N VAL A 139 13.53 -18.20 8.47
CA VAL A 139 13.00 -17.48 9.63
C VAL A 139 13.99 -17.61 10.80
N PRO A 140 14.39 -16.52 11.47
CA PRO A 140 15.30 -16.61 12.62
C PRO A 140 14.78 -17.53 13.73
N LEU A 141 15.68 -18.30 14.36
CA LEU A 141 15.31 -19.33 15.35
C LEU A 141 14.50 -18.77 16.52
N GLN A 142 14.84 -17.56 16.98
CA GLN A 142 14.19 -16.91 18.12
C GLN A 142 12.71 -16.58 17.88
N ILE A 143 12.24 -16.42 16.64
CA ILE A 143 10.82 -16.15 16.35
C ILE A 143 10.09 -17.36 15.74
N ARG A 144 10.77 -18.50 15.61
CA ARG A 144 10.09 -19.75 15.20
C ARG A 144 9.20 -20.25 16.32
N ASN A 145 8.13 -20.94 15.93
CA ASN A 145 7.28 -21.67 16.87
C ASN A 145 8.02 -22.88 17.46
N ALA A 146 7.92 -23.11 18.76
CA ALA A 146 8.54 -24.23 19.48
C ALA A 146 7.52 -25.05 20.31
N PRO A 147 6.56 -25.73 19.66
CA PRO A 147 5.50 -26.46 20.36
C PRO A 147 5.98 -27.74 21.06
N THR A 148 7.08 -28.36 20.62
CA THR A 148 7.61 -29.61 21.19
C THR A 148 8.83 -29.36 22.06
N ALA A 149 9.09 -30.25 23.03
CA ALA A 149 10.30 -30.20 23.85
C ALA A 149 11.58 -30.32 22.99
N MET A 150 11.58 -31.20 21.99
CA MET A 150 12.69 -31.35 21.05
C MET A 150 13.03 -30.04 20.34
N MET A 151 12.03 -29.29 19.87
CA MET A 151 12.26 -28.00 19.21
C MET A 151 12.88 -26.96 20.16
N LYS A 152 12.44 -26.91 21.42
CA LYS A 152 13.05 -26.05 22.45
C LYS A 152 14.51 -26.44 22.71
N HIS A 153 14.81 -27.74 22.77
CA HIS A 153 16.19 -28.24 22.89
C HIS A 153 17.06 -27.87 21.69
N LEU A 154 16.47 -27.76 20.50
CA LEU A 154 17.13 -27.28 19.28
C LEU A 154 17.23 -25.75 19.20
N GLY A 155 16.89 -25.02 20.26
CA GLY A 155 17.03 -23.56 20.35
C GLY A 155 15.88 -22.76 19.71
N TYR A 156 14.77 -23.40 19.33
CA TYR A 156 13.62 -22.69 18.78
C TYR A 156 12.98 -21.81 19.87
N SER A 157 12.59 -20.59 19.49
CA SER A 157 12.07 -19.56 20.41
C SER A 157 13.05 -19.12 21.52
N SER A 158 14.29 -19.61 21.51
CA SER A 158 15.30 -19.19 22.48
C SER A 158 15.66 -17.74 22.23
N GLY A 159 15.63 -16.90 23.28
CA GLY A 159 15.93 -15.47 23.16
C GLY A 159 14.78 -14.60 22.64
N TYR A 160 13.57 -15.15 22.46
CA TYR A 160 12.41 -14.35 22.07
C TYR A 160 12.05 -13.31 23.15
N VAL A 161 12.00 -12.03 22.77
CA VAL A 161 11.55 -10.95 23.65
C VAL A 161 10.05 -10.72 23.47
N TYR A 162 9.28 -11.01 24.52
CA TYR A 162 7.83 -10.79 24.51
C TYR A 162 7.50 -9.34 24.84
N ASN A 163 7.30 -8.50 23.81
CA ASN A 163 7.10 -7.06 23.95
C ASN A 163 6.04 -6.61 24.98
N PRO A 164 4.85 -7.23 25.08
CA PRO A 164 3.85 -6.81 26.05
C PRO A 164 4.30 -6.93 27.52
N ALA A 165 5.22 -7.86 27.84
CA ALA A 165 5.81 -7.97 29.18
C ALA A 165 7.11 -7.17 29.34
N ASN A 166 7.66 -6.65 28.25
CA ASN A 166 8.96 -5.98 28.20
C ASN A 166 8.83 -4.51 27.78
N GLY A 167 7.70 -3.87 28.07
CA GLY A 167 7.50 -2.43 27.87
C GLY A 167 7.51 -1.98 26.41
N TYR A 168 7.24 -2.88 25.45
CA TYR A 168 7.20 -2.59 24.01
C TYR A 168 8.51 -2.00 23.45
N VAL A 169 9.66 -2.48 23.93
CA VAL A 169 10.96 -2.12 23.34
C VAL A 169 11.03 -2.59 21.89
N ARG A 170 11.41 -1.70 20.96
CA ARG A 170 11.64 -2.07 19.56
C ARG A 170 12.88 -2.96 19.49
N GLY A 171 12.70 -4.22 19.06
CA GLY A 171 13.84 -5.09 18.79
C GLY A 171 14.62 -4.65 17.55
N SER A 172 15.79 -5.25 17.36
CA SER A 172 16.64 -5.03 16.19
C SER A 172 16.07 -5.76 14.97
N ASP A 173 16.40 -5.31 13.75
CA ASP A 173 15.90 -5.96 12.54
C ASP A 173 16.40 -7.42 12.41
N GLY A 174 17.59 -7.73 12.95
CA GLY A 174 18.13 -9.08 13.05
C GLY A 174 17.34 -10.01 14.00
N ASP A 175 16.47 -9.47 14.84
CA ASP A 175 15.59 -10.26 15.68
C ASP A 175 14.39 -10.81 14.90
N TYR A 176 14.00 -10.15 13.80
CA TYR A 176 12.73 -10.42 13.11
C TYR A 176 12.87 -10.77 11.63
N LEU A 177 13.82 -10.16 10.92
CA LEU A 177 14.12 -10.46 9.52
C LEU A 177 15.14 -11.59 9.41
N PRO A 178 15.13 -12.36 8.30
CA PRO A 178 16.23 -13.25 7.98
C PRO A 178 17.59 -12.54 8.04
N VAL A 179 18.66 -13.28 8.34
CA VAL A 179 20.00 -12.71 8.51
C VAL A 179 20.46 -11.95 7.26
N GLU A 180 20.05 -12.42 6.08
CA GLU A 180 20.35 -11.82 4.78
C GLU A 180 19.66 -10.45 4.58
N LEU A 181 18.60 -10.17 5.34
CA LEU A 181 17.83 -8.93 5.29
C LEU A 181 18.01 -8.06 6.55
N ALA A 182 18.94 -8.41 7.44
CA ALA A 182 19.20 -7.62 8.64
C ALA A 182 19.59 -6.17 8.27
N GLY A 183 18.92 -5.19 8.91
CA GLY A 183 19.10 -3.76 8.64
C GLY A 183 18.37 -3.24 7.40
N THR A 184 17.58 -4.07 6.72
CA THR A 184 16.76 -3.63 5.59
C THR A 184 15.49 -2.95 6.08
N SER A 185 15.22 -1.72 5.62
CA SER A 185 13.93 -1.05 5.78
C SER A 185 13.17 -1.03 4.45
N PHE A 186 12.00 -1.67 4.41
CA PHE A 186 11.10 -1.60 3.26
C PHE A 186 10.17 -0.39 3.31
N PHE A 187 9.85 0.09 4.51
CA PHE A 187 8.87 1.14 4.72
C PHE A 187 9.56 2.45 5.04
N ASP A 188 9.44 3.41 4.12
CA ASP A 188 9.83 4.80 4.34
C ASP A 188 8.59 5.60 4.80
N PRO A 189 8.51 5.97 6.09
CA PRO A 189 7.36 6.72 6.59
C PRO A 189 7.30 8.18 6.11
N PHE A 190 8.37 8.69 5.48
CA PHE A 190 8.43 10.06 4.97
C PHE A 190 8.02 10.19 3.50
N ASP A 191 7.67 9.08 2.85
CA ASP A 191 7.18 9.04 1.47
C ASP A 191 5.67 9.38 1.39
N CYS A 192 5.34 10.62 1.76
CA CYS A 192 3.98 11.15 1.83
C CYS A 192 3.94 12.66 1.55
N GLU A 193 2.77 13.18 1.18
CA GLU A 193 2.55 14.63 1.07
C GLU A 193 2.72 15.36 2.41
N GLU A 194 3.16 16.62 2.33
CA GLU A 194 3.37 17.50 3.49
C GLU A 194 2.04 17.76 4.21
N GLY A 195 2.02 17.61 5.54
CA GLY A 195 0.80 17.73 6.35
C GLY A 195 -0.07 16.48 6.45
N SER A 196 0.36 15.35 5.87
CA SER A 196 -0.31 14.06 6.03
C SER A 196 -0.31 13.55 7.49
N THR A 197 -1.31 12.74 7.86
CA THR A 197 -1.54 12.30 9.25
C THR A 197 -0.56 11.25 9.76
N LEU A 198 0.48 10.91 8.99
CA LEU A 198 1.61 10.06 9.41
C LEU A 198 2.47 10.78 10.48
N ARG A 199 1.88 11.06 11.65
CA ARG A 199 2.57 11.45 12.88
C ARG A 199 3.03 10.23 13.70
N PHE A 200 3.19 9.07 13.08
CA PHE A 200 3.85 7.94 13.75
C PHE A 200 5.36 8.16 13.93
N CYS A 201 5.93 9.14 13.22
CA CYS A 201 7.39 9.34 13.15
C CYS A 201 7.91 10.58 13.86
N GLU A 202 7.07 11.34 14.59
CA GLU A 202 7.56 12.47 15.42
C GLU A 202 8.52 12.01 16.55
N GLY A 203 8.63 10.69 16.81
CA GLY A 203 9.65 10.10 17.70
C GLY A 203 10.72 9.23 17.02
N ALA A 204 10.61 8.96 15.72
CA ALA A 204 11.57 8.16 14.96
C ALA A 204 12.41 9.10 14.09
N GLY A 205 13.48 9.65 14.68
CA GLY A 205 14.45 10.45 13.93
C GLY A 205 14.92 9.74 12.66
N ARG A 206 15.17 10.49 11.58
CA ARG A 206 15.80 9.96 10.36
C ARG A 206 17.09 9.24 10.77
N VAL A 207 17.08 7.91 10.76
CA VAL A 207 18.32 7.14 10.77
C VAL A 207 18.91 7.31 9.37
N GLN A 208 19.80 8.29 9.22
CA GLN A 208 20.63 8.39 8.02
C GLN A 208 21.39 7.06 7.88
N GLY A 209 21.22 6.38 6.74
CA GLY A 209 21.98 5.19 6.43
C GLY A 209 23.47 5.51 6.54
N SER A 210 24.15 4.90 7.51
CA SER A 210 25.60 4.95 7.62
C SER A 210 26.18 4.20 6.43
N GLY A 211 26.74 4.95 5.48
CA GLY A 211 27.48 4.43 4.34
C GLY A 211 28.63 3.53 4.79
N SER A 212 28.82 2.45 4.03
CA SER A 212 30.08 1.77 3.74
C SER A 212 31.27 2.10 4.66
N GLY A 213 31.51 1.23 5.65
CA GLY A 213 32.80 1.19 6.35
C GLY A 213 33.89 0.72 5.40
N GLU A 214 34.76 1.65 4.98
CA GLU A 214 36.05 1.32 4.39
C GLU A 214 36.92 0.63 5.46
N HIS A 215 37.36 -0.59 5.15
CA HIS A 215 38.41 -1.28 5.86
C HIS A 215 39.74 -0.53 5.70
N ALA A 216 40.14 0.23 6.72
CA ALA A 216 41.53 0.64 6.90
C ALA A 216 42.28 -0.49 7.64
N VAL A 217 43.05 -1.27 6.88
CA VAL A 217 43.99 -2.28 7.38
C VAL A 217 45.18 -1.54 8.01
N GLU A 218 45.31 -1.65 9.32
CA GLU A 218 46.46 -1.13 10.07
C GLU A 218 47.65 -2.08 9.87
N SER A 219 48.63 -1.65 9.06
CA SER A 219 49.85 -2.41 8.80
C SER A 219 50.86 -2.20 9.93
N GLY A 220 51.02 -3.21 10.78
CA GLY A 220 52.14 -3.32 11.71
C GLY A 220 53.47 -3.47 10.98
N ARG A 221 54.42 -2.56 11.26
CA ARG A 221 55.85 -2.77 11.02
C ARG A 221 56.61 -2.44 12.31
N THR A 222 56.97 -3.49 13.04
CA THR A 222 58.07 -3.47 14.00
C THR A 222 59.38 -3.28 13.24
N ARG A 223 60.18 -2.28 13.61
CA ARG A 223 61.60 -2.21 13.29
C ARG A 223 62.37 -2.20 14.60
N ASP A 224 62.93 -3.35 14.93
CA ASP A 224 64.03 -3.47 15.87
C ASP A 224 65.29 -2.81 15.27
N GLY A 225 66.00 -2.07 16.12
CA GLY A 225 67.26 -1.41 15.81
C GLY A 225 67.94 -0.99 17.12
N VAL A 226 68.59 -1.96 17.74
CA VAL A 226 69.44 -1.86 18.95
C VAL A 226 70.59 -0.87 18.75
N PRO A 227 71.00 -0.10 19.79
CA PRO A 227 72.33 0.49 19.85
C PRO A 227 73.25 -0.30 20.83
N HIS A 228 74.54 -0.32 20.46
CA HIS A 228 75.72 -0.95 21.08
C HIS A 228 76.08 -2.37 20.63
#